data_AF-A0A945DPE7-F1
#
_entry.id   AF-A0A945DPE7-F1
#
_cell.length_a   1.000
_cell.length_b   1.000
_cell.length_c   1.000
_cell.angle_alpha   90.00
_cell.angle_beta   90.00
_cell.angle_gamma   90.00
#
_symmetry.space_group_name_H-M   'P 1'
#
loop_
_entity.id
_entity.type
_entity.pdbx_description
1 polymer ?
#
loop_
_entity_poly.entity_id
_entity_poly.type
_entity_poly.pdbx_seq_one_letter_code
_entity_poly.pdbx_strand_id
1 'polypeptide(L)'
;MAEESPTPAAKGFITRTPPVFDNLDDERRHRIERLTGACRVFGKAGFSQGLLGHITVRDPENPEHFWANPIGISFNRMRVSDIVLVDHLGQLIKGSKPVNPVGVLLHSAIHRAYPEITAVCHAHSVFGSAWSAFSRPIDPVTQDTAIFFEDQAILREPRLAMDPAAADQFAAGLKDKRTGIQPGHGLF
;
A
#
# COMPACT_ATOMS: atom_id res chain seq x y z
N MET A 1 22.23 9.63 54.66
CA MET A 1 21.81 10.14 53.34
C MET A 1 22.26 9.11 52.32
N ALA A 2 21.34 8.47 51.62
CA ALA A 2 21.68 7.49 50.59
C ALA A 2 22.02 8.26 49.29
N GLU A 3 23.20 8.00 48.72
CA GLU A 3 23.55 8.50 47.39
C GLU A 3 22.62 7.87 46.35
N GLU A 4 21.86 8.71 45.64
CA GLU A 4 21.15 8.28 44.43
C GLU A 4 22.19 7.93 43.36
N SER A 5 22.19 6.67 42.94
CA SER A 5 22.97 6.23 41.79
C SER A 5 22.41 6.89 40.51
N PRO A 6 23.27 7.41 39.62
CA PRO A 6 22.82 8.08 38.41
C PRO A 6 22.08 7.09 37.51
N THR A 7 20.82 7.41 37.19
CA THR A 7 20.00 6.65 36.24
C THR A 7 20.71 6.62 34.88
N PRO A 8 20.89 5.46 34.23
CA PRO A 8 21.51 5.40 32.91
C PRO A 8 20.71 6.28 31.94
N ALA A 9 21.37 7.24 31.30
CA ALA A 9 20.76 8.05 30.26
C ALA A 9 20.14 7.10 29.22
N ALA A 10 18.82 7.13 29.07
CA ALA A 10 18.13 6.33 28.08
C ALA A 10 18.72 6.66 26.71
N LYS A 11 19.28 5.66 26.02
CA LYS A 11 19.69 5.81 24.62
C LYS A 11 18.46 6.32 23.86
N GLY A 12 18.57 7.49 23.25
CA GLY A 12 17.45 8.13 22.56
C GLY A 12 16.75 7.17 21.61
N PHE A 13 15.42 7.24 21.58
CA PHE A 13 14.60 6.39 20.71
C PHE A 13 14.94 6.68 19.24
N ILE A 14 15.57 5.73 18.54
CA ILE A 14 15.91 5.88 17.13
C ILE A 14 14.69 5.54 16.29
N THR A 15 14.02 6.57 15.76
CA THR A 15 13.00 6.39 14.72
C THR A 15 13.67 6.16 13.37
N ARG A 16 13.21 5.16 12.60
CA ARG A 16 13.67 4.96 11.22
C ARG A 16 13.14 6.09 10.33
N THR A 17 14.02 6.85 9.71
CA THR A 17 13.68 7.77 8.62
C THR A 17 13.88 7.08 7.26
N PRO A 18 13.11 7.44 6.23
CA PRO A 18 13.44 7.03 4.87
C PRO A 18 14.88 7.46 4.52
N PRO A 19 15.67 6.61 3.84
CA PRO A 19 16.99 7.00 3.34
C PRO A 19 16.86 8.09 2.27
N VAL A 20 17.89 8.94 2.17
CA VAL A 20 18.09 9.88 1.07
C VAL A 20 19.05 9.24 0.07
N PHE A 21 18.81 9.43 -1.23
CA PHE A 21 19.62 8.84 -2.30
C PHE A 21 20.27 9.93 -3.14
N ASP A 22 21.52 9.70 -3.54
CA ASP A 22 22.27 10.62 -4.40
C ASP A 22 21.86 10.50 -5.88
N ASN A 23 21.18 9.41 -6.27
CA ASN A 23 20.75 9.14 -7.63
C ASN A 23 19.44 8.34 -7.70
N LEU A 24 18.75 8.45 -8.84
CA LEU A 24 17.44 7.83 -9.08
C LEU A 24 17.50 6.30 -9.16
N ASP A 25 18.61 5.72 -9.61
CA ASP A 25 18.75 4.26 -9.73
C ASP A 25 18.83 3.57 -8.38
N ASP A 26 19.51 4.18 -7.41
CA ASP A 26 19.58 3.70 -6.04
C ASP A 26 18.22 3.83 -5.33
N GLU A 27 17.52 4.95 -5.52
CA GLU A 27 16.16 5.12 -5.00
C GLU A 27 15.18 4.10 -5.61
N ARG A 28 15.25 3.91 -6.93
CA ARG A 28 14.44 2.92 -7.66
C ARG A 28 14.68 1.53 -7.14
N ARG A 29 15.95 1.11 -7.01
CA ARG A 29 16.33 -0.20 -6.46
C ARG A 29 15.75 -0.37 -5.05
N HIS A 30 15.88 0.65 -4.20
CA HIS A 30 15.32 0.63 -2.87
C HIS A 30 13.79 0.46 -2.87
N ARG A 31 13.06 1.24 -3.67
CA ARG A 31 11.59 1.14 -3.78
C ARG A 31 11.16 -0.26 -4.22
N ILE A 32 11.83 -0.86 -5.21
CA ILE A 32 11.54 -2.23 -5.68
C ILE A 32 11.82 -3.28 -4.59
N GLU A 33 12.94 -3.15 -3.87
CA GLU A 33 13.28 -4.04 -2.75
C GLU A 33 12.26 -3.94 -1.60
N ARG A 34 11.81 -2.72 -1.28
CA ARG A 34 10.79 -2.48 -0.25
C ARG A 34 9.42 -3.00 -0.66
N LEU A 35 9.01 -2.80 -1.91
CA LEU A 35 7.80 -3.39 -2.48
C LEU A 35 7.84 -4.93 -2.37
N THR A 36 8.96 -5.53 -2.77
CA THR A 36 9.17 -6.98 -2.66
C THR A 36 9.08 -7.46 -1.20
N GLY A 37 9.71 -6.71 -0.28
CA GLY A 37 9.65 -6.96 1.15
C GLY A 37 8.24 -6.85 1.72
N ALA A 38 7.48 -5.82 1.32
CA ALA A 38 6.09 -5.61 1.72
C ALA A 38 5.21 -6.78 1.27
N CYS A 39 5.37 -7.26 0.03
CA CYS A 39 4.69 -8.47 -0.44
C CYS A 39 4.98 -9.67 0.48
N ARG A 40 6.25 -9.91 0.84
CA ARG A 40 6.60 -11.02 1.74
C ARG A 40 6.06 -10.85 3.15
N VAL A 41 6.02 -9.63 3.68
CA VAL A 41 5.39 -9.33 4.98
C VAL A 41 3.89 -9.62 4.92
N PHE A 42 3.19 -9.18 3.87
CA PHE A 42 1.76 -9.47 3.66
C PHE A 42 1.52 -10.98 3.53
N GLY A 43 2.37 -11.69 2.79
CA GLY A 43 2.30 -13.15 2.65
C GLY A 43 2.46 -13.85 3.99
N LYS A 44 3.45 -13.45 4.80
CA LYS A 44 3.71 -14.01 6.14
C LYS A 44 2.58 -13.70 7.13
N ALA A 45 1.97 -12.53 7.02
CA ALA A 45 0.85 -12.11 7.86
C ALA A 45 -0.50 -12.70 7.41
N GLY A 46 -0.56 -13.43 6.30
CA GLY A 46 -1.80 -14.01 5.78
C GLY A 46 -2.74 -12.98 5.14
N PHE A 47 -2.23 -11.86 4.65
CA PHE A 47 -3.02 -10.80 4.01
C PHE A 47 -3.28 -11.04 2.52
N SER A 48 -2.57 -11.99 1.91
CA SER A 48 -2.81 -12.41 0.53
C SER A 48 -3.90 -13.47 0.46
N GLN A 49 -4.92 -13.29 -0.37
CA GLN A 49 -5.98 -14.27 -0.61
C GLN A 49 -5.96 -14.75 -2.07
N GLY A 50 -5.43 -15.95 -2.30
CA GLY A 50 -5.32 -16.52 -3.65
C GLY A 50 -4.43 -15.67 -4.57
N LEU A 51 -5.02 -15.20 -5.68
CA LEU A 51 -4.35 -14.34 -6.67
C LEU A 51 -4.59 -12.84 -6.43
N LEU A 52 -5.33 -12.48 -5.38
CA LEU A 52 -5.77 -11.13 -5.10
C LEU A 52 -4.81 -10.41 -4.14
N GLY A 53 -4.86 -9.09 -4.20
CA GLY A 53 -3.92 -8.20 -3.50
C GLY A 53 -2.87 -7.65 -4.45
N HIS A 54 -2.64 -6.35 -4.32
CA HIS A 54 -1.68 -5.62 -5.14
C HIS A 54 -1.05 -4.54 -4.30
N ILE A 55 0.24 -4.32 -4.53
CA ILE A 55 1.01 -3.25 -3.94
C ILE A 55 1.73 -2.57 -5.09
N THR A 56 1.59 -1.25 -5.17
CA THR A 56 2.28 -0.42 -6.16
C THR A 56 3.19 0.57 -5.46
N VAL A 57 4.31 0.91 -6.09
CA VAL A 57 5.15 2.05 -5.68
C VAL A 57 5.52 2.86 -6.93
N ARG A 58 5.37 4.18 -6.86
CA ARG A 58 5.67 5.11 -7.95
C ARG A 58 7.16 5.01 -8.33
N ASP A 59 7.47 5.09 -9.63
CA ASP A 59 8.85 5.22 -10.08
C ASP A 59 9.42 6.59 -9.69
N PRO A 60 10.69 6.70 -9.24
CA PRO A 60 11.25 7.98 -8.83
C PRO A 60 11.62 8.90 -10.00
N GLU A 61 11.78 8.37 -11.22
CA GLU A 61 12.14 9.17 -12.40
C GLU A 61 10.91 9.56 -13.21
N ASN A 62 9.97 8.63 -13.42
CA ASN A 62 8.72 8.91 -14.10
C ASN A 62 7.52 8.75 -13.13
N PRO A 63 6.93 9.86 -12.65
CA PRO A 63 5.79 9.84 -11.74
C PRO A 63 4.55 9.11 -12.30
N GLU A 64 4.48 8.92 -13.61
CA GLU A 64 3.36 8.28 -14.31
C GLU A 64 3.51 6.76 -14.43
N HIS A 65 4.63 6.21 -13.93
CA HIS A 65 4.90 4.78 -13.91
C HIS A 65 4.92 4.21 -12.49
N PHE A 66 4.53 2.95 -12.35
CA PHE A 66 4.44 2.24 -11.08
C PHE A 66 5.13 0.88 -11.16
N TRP A 67 5.95 0.61 -10.15
CA TRP A 67 6.42 -0.74 -9.87
C TRP A 67 5.33 -1.51 -9.16
N ALA A 68 5.00 -2.69 -9.65
CA ALA A 68 3.90 -3.52 -9.14
C ALA A 68 4.31 -4.98 -9.01
N ASN A 69 3.68 -5.70 -8.06
CA ASN A 69 3.76 -7.14 -8.05
C ASN A 69 2.95 -7.75 -9.21
N PRO A 70 3.46 -8.79 -9.88
CA PRO A 70 2.71 -9.48 -10.91
C PRO A 70 1.56 -10.32 -10.31
N ILE A 71 0.55 -10.59 -11.12
CA ILE A 71 -0.50 -11.56 -10.79
C ILE A 71 0.05 -12.99 -10.91
N GLY A 72 -0.47 -13.94 -10.12
CA GLY A 72 -0.08 -15.35 -10.22
C GLY A 72 1.12 -15.77 -9.35
N ILE A 73 1.81 -14.82 -8.71
CA ILE A 73 2.93 -15.12 -7.81
C ILE A 73 2.49 -14.94 -6.37
N SER A 74 2.63 -16.01 -5.58
CA SER A 74 2.39 -15.95 -4.14
C SER A 74 3.27 -14.87 -3.49
N PHE A 75 2.65 -14.02 -2.68
CA PHE A 75 3.32 -12.98 -1.90
C PHE A 75 4.47 -13.53 -1.04
N ASN A 76 4.34 -14.76 -0.53
CA ASN A 76 5.38 -15.48 0.21
C ASN A 76 6.66 -15.76 -0.60
N ARG A 77 6.55 -15.79 -1.94
CA ARG A 77 7.64 -16.17 -2.85
C ARG A 77 8.12 -15.03 -3.73
N MET A 78 7.57 -13.82 -3.56
CA MET A 78 7.91 -12.64 -4.36
C MET A 78 9.41 -12.35 -4.33
N ARG A 79 10.01 -12.06 -5.48
CA ARG A 79 11.42 -11.67 -5.63
C ARG A 79 11.51 -10.31 -6.31
N VAL A 80 12.64 -9.63 -6.13
CA VAL A 80 12.95 -8.37 -6.82
C VAL A 80 12.84 -8.54 -8.34
N SER A 81 13.31 -9.68 -8.87
CA SER A 81 13.21 -10.04 -10.29
C SER A 81 11.80 -10.34 -10.78
N ASP A 82 10.81 -10.39 -9.89
CA ASP A 82 9.40 -10.59 -10.24
C ASP A 82 8.64 -9.29 -10.47
N ILE A 83 9.10 -8.19 -9.85
CA ILE A 83 8.46 -6.88 -9.93
C ILE A 83 8.54 -6.34 -11.35
N VAL A 84 7.44 -5.74 -11.81
CA VAL A 84 7.29 -5.18 -13.15
C VAL A 84 6.98 -3.69 -13.07
N LEU A 85 7.32 -2.94 -14.13
CA LEU A 85 6.98 -1.54 -14.29
C LEU A 85 5.78 -1.42 -15.23
N VAL A 86 4.77 -0.66 -14.83
CA VAL A 86 3.56 -0.41 -15.61
C VAL A 86 3.25 1.08 -15.69
N ASP A 87 2.51 1.50 -16.71
CA ASP A 87 1.93 2.84 -16.80
C ASP A 87 0.57 2.94 -16.05
N HIS A 88 -0.05 4.12 -16.08
CA HIS A 88 -1.38 4.36 -15.51
C HIS A 88 -2.52 3.50 -16.09
N LEU A 89 -2.33 2.89 -17.25
CA LEU A 89 -3.31 2.01 -17.90
C LEU A 89 -3.01 0.53 -17.61
N GLY A 90 -1.96 0.23 -16.85
CA GLY A 90 -1.50 -1.12 -16.56
C GLY A 90 -0.75 -1.79 -17.71
N GLN A 91 -0.32 -1.02 -18.72
CA GLN A 91 0.55 -1.54 -19.77
C GLN A 91 1.95 -1.78 -19.23
N LEU A 92 2.54 -2.92 -19.59
CA LEU A 92 3.90 -3.27 -19.18
C LEU A 92 4.93 -2.38 -19.89
N ILE A 93 5.71 -1.64 -19.11
CA ILE A 93 6.86 -0.85 -19.57
C ILE A 93 8.15 -1.65 -19.41
N LYS A 94 8.29 -2.39 -18.29
CA LYS A 94 9.46 -3.25 -18.02
C LYS A 94 9.07 -4.54 -17.30
N GLY A 95 9.68 -5.63 -17.72
CA GLY A 95 9.37 -6.98 -17.24
C GLY A 95 8.47 -7.73 -18.22
N SER A 96 8.12 -8.97 -17.89
CA SER A 96 7.36 -9.86 -18.78
C SER A 96 6.17 -10.54 -18.11
N LYS A 97 5.97 -10.30 -16.82
CA LYS A 97 4.91 -10.94 -16.03
C LYS A 97 3.66 -10.07 -16.04
N PRO A 98 2.47 -10.65 -16.20
CA PRO A 98 1.22 -9.89 -16.22
C PRO A 98 0.93 -9.27 -14.85
N VAL A 99 0.15 -8.19 -14.86
CA VAL A 99 -0.43 -7.56 -13.67
C VAL A 99 -1.95 -7.77 -13.66
N ASN A 100 -2.59 -7.52 -12.52
CA ASN A 100 -4.06 -7.42 -12.48
C ASN A 100 -4.48 -6.03 -13.01
N PRO A 101 -5.11 -5.93 -14.20
CA PRO A 101 -5.42 -4.64 -14.81
C PRO A 101 -6.39 -3.81 -13.97
N VAL A 102 -7.39 -4.45 -13.33
CA VAL A 102 -8.35 -3.75 -12.46
C VAL A 102 -7.66 -3.20 -11.21
N GLY A 103 -6.77 -4.00 -10.60
CA GLY A 103 -5.99 -3.58 -9.45
C GLY A 103 -5.08 -2.40 -9.76
N VAL A 104 -4.39 -2.45 -10.90
CA VAL A 104 -3.51 -1.35 -11.34
C VAL A 104 -4.32 -0.11 -11.69
N LEU A 105 -5.48 -0.24 -12.32
CA LEU A 105 -6.34 0.90 -12.66
C LEU A 105 -6.76 1.69 -11.41
N LEU A 106 -7.18 0.99 -10.35
CA LEU A 106 -7.53 1.62 -9.07
C LEU A 106 -6.33 2.32 -8.42
N HIS A 107 -5.19 1.63 -8.32
CA HIS A 107 -3.98 2.22 -7.76
C HIS A 107 -3.50 3.43 -8.57
N SER A 108 -3.62 3.36 -9.90
CA SER A 108 -3.26 4.44 -10.82
C SER A 108 -4.14 5.68 -10.64
N ALA A 109 -5.45 5.50 -10.41
CA ALA A 109 -6.36 6.59 -10.11
C ALA A 109 -6.02 7.24 -8.76
N ILE A 110 -5.71 6.44 -7.73
CA ILE A 110 -5.25 6.96 -6.43
C ILE A 110 -3.95 7.75 -6.60
N HIS A 111 -2.94 7.19 -7.26
CA HIS A 111 -1.68 7.90 -7.49
C HIS A 111 -1.84 9.19 -8.31
N ARG A 112 -2.80 9.24 -9.24
CA ARG A 112 -3.10 10.46 -10.01
C ARG A 112 -3.82 11.51 -9.16
N ALA A 113 -4.80 11.10 -8.36
CA ALA A 113 -5.55 11.99 -7.48
C ALA A 113 -4.69 12.54 -6.32
N TYR A 114 -3.70 11.76 -5.89
CA TYR A 114 -2.84 12.05 -4.74
C TYR A 114 -1.35 11.90 -5.11
N PRO A 115 -0.75 12.93 -5.76
CA PRO A 115 0.64 12.87 -6.22
C PRO A 115 1.66 12.59 -5.11
N GLU A 116 1.37 13.00 -3.87
CA GLU A 116 2.17 12.75 -2.68
C GLU A 116 2.20 11.27 -2.25
N ILE A 117 1.20 10.49 -2.63
CA ILE A 117 1.15 9.05 -2.34
C ILE A 117 2.16 8.33 -3.23
N THR A 118 3.19 7.78 -2.58
CA THR A 118 4.26 7.03 -3.25
C THR A 118 3.94 5.55 -3.36
N ALA A 119 3.14 4.98 -2.46
CA ALA A 119 2.77 3.57 -2.49
C ALA A 119 1.31 3.37 -2.08
N VAL A 120 0.65 2.39 -2.70
CA VAL A 120 -0.72 1.97 -2.36
C VAL A 120 -0.69 0.47 -2.09
N CYS A 121 -1.32 0.04 -0.99
CA CYS A 121 -1.39 -1.35 -0.60
C CYS A 121 -2.85 -1.81 -0.54
N HIS A 122 -3.19 -2.86 -1.26
CA HIS A 122 -4.53 -3.45 -1.18
C HIS A 122 -4.48 -4.89 -0.67
N ALA A 123 -5.32 -5.21 0.31
CA ALA A 123 -5.42 -6.56 0.86
C ALA A 123 -6.86 -6.99 1.14
N HIS A 124 -7.11 -8.27 0.87
CA HIS A 124 -8.27 -9.03 1.32
C HIS A 124 -7.88 -9.82 2.57
N SER A 125 -7.38 -9.12 3.59
CA SER A 125 -7.02 -9.78 4.85
C SER A 125 -8.27 -10.30 5.54
N VAL A 126 -8.20 -11.45 6.22
CA VAL A 126 -9.38 -12.11 6.83
C VAL A 126 -10.19 -11.14 7.71
N PHE A 127 -9.52 -10.43 8.62
CA PHE A 127 -10.18 -9.48 9.51
C PHE A 127 -10.55 -8.17 8.83
N GLY A 128 -9.74 -7.67 7.89
CA GLY A 128 -10.05 -6.45 7.14
C GLY A 128 -11.28 -6.63 6.26
N SER A 129 -11.36 -7.72 5.52
CA SER A 129 -12.53 -8.08 4.72
C SER A 129 -13.77 -8.31 5.58
N ALA A 130 -13.65 -9.02 6.70
CA ALA A 130 -14.76 -9.20 7.65
C ALA A 130 -15.26 -7.86 8.21
N TRP A 131 -14.36 -6.98 8.65
CA TRP A 131 -14.72 -5.66 9.18
C TRP A 131 -15.37 -4.77 8.12
N SER A 132 -14.85 -4.82 6.89
CA SER A 132 -15.35 -4.00 5.79
C SER A 132 -16.85 -4.20 5.54
N ALA A 133 -17.38 -5.40 5.80
CA ALA A 133 -18.81 -5.70 5.63
C ALA A 133 -19.72 -4.80 6.48
N PHE A 134 -19.26 -4.32 7.65
CA PHE A 134 -20.02 -3.41 8.49
C PHE A 134 -20.13 -1.98 7.94
N SER A 135 -19.34 -1.64 6.90
CA SER A 135 -19.40 -0.34 6.22
C SER A 135 -19.25 0.87 7.16
N ARG A 136 -18.36 0.78 8.15
CA ARG A 136 -18.10 1.80 9.16
C ARG A 136 -16.60 1.92 9.48
N PRO A 137 -16.14 3.08 9.98
CA PRO A 137 -14.78 3.23 10.48
C PRO A 137 -14.49 2.29 11.66
N ILE A 138 -13.22 1.99 11.87
CA ILE A 138 -12.70 1.37 13.09
C ILE A 138 -12.74 2.42 14.20
N ASP A 139 -13.32 2.08 15.34
CA ASP A 139 -13.38 2.97 16.50
C ASP A 139 -12.02 3.04 17.23
N PRO A 140 -11.63 4.21 17.76
CA PRO A 140 -10.37 4.42 18.49
C PRO A 140 -10.45 3.88 19.94
N VAL A 141 -10.85 2.62 20.13
CA VAL A 141 -11.04 1.99 21.45
C VAL A 141 -9.77 1.37 22.02
N THR A 142 -8.69 1.24 21.24
CA THR A 142 -7.36 0.83 21.70
C THR A 142 -6.30 1.82 21.24
N GLN A 143 -5.12 1.78 21.87
CA GLN A 143 -3.97 2.58 21.43
C GLN A 143 -3.60 2.27 19.97
N ASP A 144 -3.72 1.01 19.54
CA ASP A 144 -3.41 0.61 18.17
C ASP A 144 -4.46 1.10 17.18
N THR A 145 -5.74 1.17 17.55
CA THR A 145 -6.76 1.70 16.64
C THR A 145 -6.81 3.23 16.61
N ALA A 146 -6.23 3.90 17.62
CA ALA A 146 -6.11 5.36 17.64
C ALA A 146 -5.29 5.93 16.48
N ILE A 147 -4.38 5.14 15.88
CA ILE A 147 -3.61 5.57 14.69
C ILE A 147 -4.50 5.85 13.47
N PHE A 148 -5.74 5.33 13.46
CA PHE A 148 -6.71 5.53 12.38
C PHE A 148 -7.77 6.58 12.72
N PHE A 149 -7.67 7.26 13.86
CA PHE A 149 -8.68 8.23 14.29
C PHE A 149 -8.78 9.37 13.27
N GLU A 150 -9.99 9.61 12.76
CA GLU A 150 -10.29 10.60 11.71
C GLU A 150 -9.53 10.42 10.38
N ASP A 151 -8.84 9.29 10.18
CA ASP A 151 -8.00 9.00 9.00
C ASP A 151 -8.50 7.78 8.19
N GLN A 152 -9.82 7.64 8.07
CA GLN A 152 -10.48 6.52 7.40
C GLN A 152 -11.60 6.98 6.46
N ALA A 153 -11.60 6.46 5.24
CA ALA A 153 -12.67 6.66 4.26
C ALA A 153 -13.47 5.37 4.05
N ILE A 154 -14.81 5.48 3.93
CA ILE A 154 -15.67 4.37 3.56
C ILE A 154 -15.97 4.45 2.06
N LEU A 155 -15.36 3.56 1.29
CA LEU A 155 -15.37 3.57 -0.18
C LEU A 155 -16.56 2.77 -0.71
N ARG A 156 -17.77 3.34 -0.62
CA ARG A 156 -19.03 2.63 -0.95
C ARG A 156 -19.21 2.37 -2.44
N GLU A 157 -18.89 3.35 -3.27
CA GLU A 157 -19.08 3.29 -4.72
C GLU A 157 -17.89 3.93 -5.44
N PRO A 158 -17.52 3.40 -6.63
CA PRO A 158 -18.07 2.19 -7.23
C PRO A 158 -17.57 0.92 -6.52
N ARG A 159 -18.41 -0.11 -6.43
CA ARG A 159 -17.98 -1.42 -5.89
C ARG A 159 -17.01 -2.18 -6.79
N LEU A 160 -17.01 -1.86 -8.08
CA LEU A 160 -16.09 -2.40 -9.07
C LEU A 160 -15.75 -1.31 -10.07
N ALA A 161 -14.47 -1.01 -10.26
CA ALA A 161 -13.99 -0.05 -11.24
C ALA A 161 -13.45 -0.80 -12.46
N MET A 162 -14.20 -0.80 -13.56
CA MET A 162 -13.80 -1.44 -14.82
C MET A 162 -13.34 -0.44 -15.89
N ASP A 163 -13.45 0.86 -15.60
CA ASP A 163 -13.07 1.95 -16.49
C ASP A 163 -12.42 3.10 -15.69
N PRO A 164 -11.72 4.03 -16.37
CA PRO A 164 -11.03 5.13 -15.71
C PRO A 164 -11.93 6.06 -14.90
N ALA A 165 -13.17 6.31 -15.35
CA ALA A 165 -14.08 7.22 -14.66
C ALA A 165 -14.55 6.62 -13.33
N ALA A 166 -14.87 5.32 -13.31
CA ALA A 166 -15.17 4.59 -12.09
C ALA A 166 -13.96 4.56 -11.13
N ALA A 167 -12.74 4.38 -11.66
CA ALA A 167 -11.54 4.39 -10.85
C ALA A 167 -11.26 5.79 -10.24
N ASP A 168 -11.50 6.86 -10.99
CA ASP A 168 -11.40 8.24 -10.50
C ASP A 168 -12.43 8.53 -9.40
N GLN A 169 -13.67 8.06 -9.57
CA GLN A 169 -14.70 8.15 -8.52
C GLN A 169 -14.28 7.39 -7.25
N PHE A 170 -13.68 6.20 -7.40
CA PHE A 170 -13.16 5.43 -6.27
C PHE A 170 -12.06 6.20 -5.54
N ALA A 171 -11.08 6.74 -6.27
CA ALA A 171 -9.99 7.51 -5.71
C ALA A 171 -10.49 8.76 -4.97
N ALA A 172 -11.43 9.51 -5.56
CA ALA A 172 -12.05 10.67 -4.92
C ALA A 172 -12.77 10.32 -3.60
N GLY A 173 -13.21 9.07 -3.44
CA GLY A 173 -13.80 8.56 -2.20
C GLY A 173 -12.85 8.57 -1.00
N LEU A 174 -11.53 8.51 -1.22
CA LEU A 174 -10.53 8.60 -0.15
C LEU A 174 -10.49 9.98 0.50
N LYS A 175 -10.87 11.04 -0.23
CA LYS A 175 -10.82 12.45 0.22
C LYS A 175 -9.42 12.84 0.68
N ASP A 176 -9.22 13.04 1.97
CA ASP A 176 -7.96 13.40 2.63
C ASP A 176 -7.41 12.26 3.51
N LYS A 177 -7.97 11.04 3.37
CA LYS A 177 -7.72 9.91 4.27
C LYS A 177 -6.71 8.94 3.70
N ARG A 178 -5.87 8.38 4.58
CA ARG A 178 -4.82 7.41 4.22
C ARG A 178 -5.31 5.97 4.21
N THR A 179 -6.43 5.69 4.86
CA THR A 179 -7.00 4.34 4.97
C THR A 179 -8.35 4.26 4.27
N GLY A 180 -8.48 3.37 3.30
CA GLY A 180 -9.74 3.08 2.62
C GLY A 180 -10.36 1.77 3.12
N ILE A 181 -11.64 1.81 3.50
CA ILE A 181 -12.44 0.62 3.81
C ILE A 181 -13.47 0.46 2.70
N GLN A 182 -13.30 -0.53 1.82
CA GLN A 182 -14.27 -0.83 0.77
C GLN A 182 -15.28 -1.88 1.26
N PRO A 183 -16.56 -1.53 1.42
CA PRO A 183 -17.55 -2.41 2.00
C PRO A 183 -17.69 -3.78 1.32
N GLY A 184 -17.59 -4.85 2.11
CA GLY A 184 -17.71 -6.23 1.65
C GLY A 184 -16.53 -6.71 0.79
N HIS A 185 -15.41 -5.98 0.79
CA HIS A 185 -14.24 -6.27 -0.05
C HIS A 185 -12.97 -6.37 0.79
N GLY A 186 -12.49 -5.25 1.33
CA GLY A 186 -11.19 -5.21 2.01
C GLY A 186 -10.70 -3.80 2.29
N LEU A 187 -9.38 -3.68 2.44
CA LEU A 187 -8.69 -2.45 2.85
C LEU A 187 -7.75 -1.95 1.75
N PHE A 188 -7.64 -0.63 1.64
CA PHE A 188 -6.72 0.13 0.80
C PHE A 188 -5.88 1.09 1.66
#